data_AF-A0A937SSZ1-F1
#
_entry.id   AF-A0A937SSZ1-F1
#
_cell.length_a   1.000
_cell.length_b   1.000
_cell.length_c   1.000
_cell.angle_alpha   90.00
_cell.angle_beta   90.00
_cell.angle_gamma   90.00
#
_symmetry.space_group_name_H-M   'P 1'
#
loop_
_entity.id
_entity.type
_entity.pdbx_description
1 polymer ?
#
loop_
_entity_poly.entity_id
_entity_poly.type
_entity_poly.pdbx_seq_one_letter_code
_entity_poly.pdbx_strand_id
1 'polypeptide(L)'
;MNRYWTRVVWALGLAGFAVLTFIAVDWFCLDKSLIKEGYPDFSLIGWGRTVLLALCFWGLAVVVIGKNRPKASLCESCSKTAVYLTGYFSCILSIGFALLLVLAPRQFNELSHEDSYVEWASFALLIVSSLFFLISMFSCRRSEGQRFPWAAATCAAFAFAFFFIGMEEASWFQRQVGFETPDMLFEGNVQEEFNLHNFFTVGFEILYYFGTFAFFVVLPFLRVISAKWIEKYPYFDTFVPEPAVAVLGAMSCGYNYEMWNIFPVQICLVGTVVVLLFFLRFCQQQSERLLILFTTVVLVATQWVFLISKGRYERIWEVTEYKELFITIGFVVYAVSTLWKIQAQRRAG
;
A
#
# COMPACT_ATOMS: atom_id res chain seq x y z
N MET A 1 0.00 -5.51 33.26
CA MET A 1 -0.13 -5.35 31.79
C MET A 1 -1.48 -5.91 31.35
N ASN A 2 -2.28 -5.19 30.55
CA ASN A 2 -3.58 -5.67 30.07
C ASN A 2 -3.39 -7.01 29.31
N ARG A 3 -4.22 -8.04 29.60
CA ARG A 3 -4.16 -9.36 28.92
C ARG A 3 -4.16 -9.24 27.39
N TYR A 4 -4.76 -8.17 26.85
CA TYR A 4 -4.69 -7.82 25.43
C TYR A 4 -3.26 -7.53 24.96
N TRP A 5 -2.55 -6.58 25.59
CA TRP A 5 -1.17 -6.23 25.22
C TRP A 5 -0.21 -7.41 25.36
N THR A 6 -0.45 -8.29 26.33
CA THR A 6 0.30 -9.54 26.44
C THR A 6 0.11 -10.42 25.20
N ARG A 7 -1.11 -10.58 24.68
CA ARG A 7 -1.36 -11.35 23.44
C ARG A 7 -0.73 -10.71 22.22
N VAL A 8 -0.78 -9.38 22.11
CA VAL A 8 -0.15 -8.64 21.01
C VAL A 8 1.36 -8.87 21.02
N VAL A 9 2.02 -8.75 22.18
CA VAL A 9 3.46 -9.00 22.31
C VAL A 9 3.82 -10.44 21.93
N TRP A 10 3.05 -11.43 22.40
CA TRP A 10 3.27 -12.83 22.00
C TRP A 10 3.07 -13.06 20.50
N ALA A 11 2.03 -12.45 19.90
CA ALA A 11 1.79 -12.55 18.48
C ALA A 11 2.94 -11.91 17.68
N LEU A 12 3.47 -10.77 18.10
CA LEU A 12 4.65 -10.16 17.48
C LEU A 12 5.89 -11.06 17.60
N GLY A 13 6.10 -11.69 18.75
CA GLY A 13 7.17 -12.67 18.94
C GLY A 13 7.03 -13.89 18.01
N LEU A 14 5.82 -14.44 17.90
CA LEU A 14 5.52 -15.56 16.99
C LEU A 14 5.68 -15.15 15.52
N ALA A 15 5.25 -13.95 15.15
CA ALA A 15 5.40 -13.41 13.81
C ALA A 15 6.89 -13.24 13.46
N GLY A 16 7.68 -12.66 14.36
CA GLY A 16 9.13 -12.51 14.20
C GLY A 16 9.82 -13.86 14.05
N PHE A 17 9.48 -14.84 14.89
CA PHE A 17 10.02 -16.20 14.78
C PHE A 17 9.65 -16.87 13.45
N ALA A 18 8.38 -16.74 13.00
CA ALA A 18 7.95 -17.27 11.72
C ALA A 18 8.72 -16.64 10.55
N VAL A 19 8.82 -15.30 10.52
CA VAL A 19 9.60 -14.57 9.50
C VAL A 19 11.05 -15.04 9.46
N LEU A 20 11.72 -15.13 10.61
CA LEU A 20 13.10 -15.61 10.69
C LEU A 20 13.23 -17.05 10.19
N THR A 21 12.24 -17.90 10.48
CA THR A 21 12.22 -19.29 10.02
C THR A 21 12.08 -19.36 8.49
N PHE A 22 11.18 -18.56 7.89
CA PHE A 22 11.05 -18.51 6.43
C PHE A 22 12.31 -18.00 5.75
N ILE A 23 12.93 -16.94 6.29
CA ILE A 23 14.20 -16.42 5.78
C ILE A 23 15.29 -17.50 5.87
N ALA A 24 15.39 -18.22 6.99
CA ALA A 24 16.36 -19.28 7.16
C ALA A 24 16.13 -20.45 6.18
N VAL A 25 14.88 -20.86 5.96
CA VAL A 25 14.54 -21.92 5.00
C VAL A 25 14.85 -21.48 3.57
N ASP A 26 14.48 -20.26 3.19
CA ASP A 26 14.74 -19.71 1.86
C ASP A 26 16.24 -19.66 1.58
N TRP A 27 17.02 -19.18 2.55
CA TRP A 27 18.47 -19.02 2.42
C TRP A 27 19.23 -20.35 2.47
N PHE A 28 19.00 -21.17 3.50
CA PHE A 28 19.80 -22.36 3.76
C PHE A 28 19.30 -23.61 3.04
N CYS A 29 18.00 -23.71 2.75
CA CYS A 29 17.40 -24.92 2.19
C CYS A 29 17.00 -24.79 0.73
N LEU A 30 16.63 -23.59 0.27
CA LEU A 30 16.05 -23.38 -1.06
C LEU A 30 16.93 -22.57 -2.01
N ASP A 31 18.08 -22.06 -1.54
CA ASP A 31 19.00 -21.19 -2.29
C ASP A 31 18.27 -20.00 -2.97
N LYS A 32 17.26 -19.47 -2.28
CA LYS A 32 16.46 -18.34 -2.74
C LYS A 32 17.06 -17.04 -2.20
N SER A 33 17.34 -16.11 -3.11
CA SER A 33 17.74 -14.76 -2.72
C SER A 33 16.57 -13.97 -2.15
N LEU A 34 16.85 -13.15 -1.14
CA LEU A 34 15.86 -12.28 -0.49
C LEU A 34 15.55 -11.01 -1.28
N ILE A 35 16.37 -10.66 -2.27
CA ILE A 35 16.34 -9.38 -2.99
C ILE A 35 16.50 -9.55 -4.50
N LYS A 36 16.26 -10.74 -5.03
CA LYS A 36 16.40 -11.02 -6.47
C LYS A 36 15.04 -11.18 -7.12
N GLU A 37 14.80 -10.36 -8.12
CA GLU A 37 13.66 -10.48 -9.01
C GLU A 37 13.79 -11.68 -9.95
N GLY A 38 12.65 -12.15 -10.44
CA GLY A 38 12.62 -13.14 -11.50
C GLY A 38 11.23 -13.69 -11.73
N TYR A 39 11.17 -14.73 -12.57
CA TYR A 39 9.91 -15.39 -12.89
C TYR A 39 9.29 -16.06 -11.66
N PRO A 40 7.95 -15.99 -11.49
CA PRO A 40 7.27 -16.68 -10.40
C PRO A 40 7.60 -18.17 -10.33
N ASP A 41 7.91 -18.64 -9.13
CA ASP A 41 8.14 -20.07 -8.84
C ASP A 41 6.80 -20.80 -8.66
N PHE A 42 6.45 -21.62 -9.66
CA PHE A 42 5.26 -22.47 -9.66
C PHE A 42 5.51 -23.89 -9.14
N SER A 43 6.68 -24.17 -8.55
CA SER A 43 6.95 -25.48 -7.96
C SER A 43 6.02 -25.78 -6.78
N LEU A 44 5.87 -27.08 -6.46
CA LEU A 44 5.12 -27.50 -5.26
C LEU A 44 5.66 -26.87 -3.97
N ILE A 45 6.98 -26.65 -3.91
CA ILE A 45 7.64 -26.01 -2.77
C ILE A 45 7.27 -24.52 -2.71
N GLY A 46 7.33 -23.82 -3.84
CA GLY A 46 6.91 -22.41 -3.94
C GLY A 46 5.47 -22.19 -3.47
N TRP A 47 4.53 -23.02 -3.96
CA TRP A 47 3.13 -22.97 -3.54
C TRP A 47 2.93 -23.36 -2.08
N GLY A 48 3.60 -24.41 -1.61
CA GLY A 48 3.58 -24.83 -0.21
C GLY A 48 4.02 -23.71 0.72
N ARG A 49 5.03 -22.92 0.32
CA ARG A 49 5.50 -21.74 1.08
C ARG A 49 4.41 -20.69 1.22
N THR A 50 3.74 -20.31 0.12
CA THR A 50 2.66 -19.31 0.13
C THR A 50 1.47 -19.75 0.98
N VAL A 51 1.09 -21.03 0.91
CA VAL A 51 0.01 -21.60 1.74
C VAL A 51 0.40 -21.57 3.23
N LEU A 52 1.62 -21.98 3.57
CA LEU A 52 2.11 -21.94 4.96
C LEU A 52 2.13 -20.51 5.50
N LEU A 53 2.57 -19.54 4.69
CA LEU A 53 2.49 -18.12 5.01
C LEU A 53 1.06 -17.68 5.34
N ALA A 54 0.09 -18.03 4.50
CA ALA A 54 -1.31 -17.72 4.74
C ALA A 54 -1.86 -18.31 6.04
N LEU A 55 -1.50 -19.56 6.35
CA LEU A 55 -1.87 -20.20 7.61
C LEU A 55 -1.25 -19.51 8.83
N CYS A 56 0.03 -19.11 8.75
CA CYS A 56 0.71 -18.36 9.80
C CYS A 56 0.05 -17.00 10.06
N PHE A 57 -0.23 -16.22 9.00
CA PHE A 57 -0.91 -14.93 9.12
C PHE A 57 -2.33 -15.08 9.68
N TRP A 58 -3.06 -16.10 9.24
CA TRP A 58 -4.38 -16.41 9.78
C TRP A 58 -4.32 -16.75 11.27
N GLY A 59 -3.39 -17.63 11.67
CA GLY A 59 -3.15 -17.98 13.07
C GLY A 59 -2.80 -16.77 13.93
N LEU A 60 -1.91 -15.90 13.45
CA LEU A 60 -1.53 -14.65 14.11
C LEU A 60 -2.73 -13.72 14.29
N ALA A 61 -3.54 -13.52 13.23
CA ALA A 61 -4.76 -12.72 13.31
C ALA A 61 -5.71 -13.29 14.39
N VAL A 62 -5.95 -14.60 14.40
CA VAL A 62 -6.80 -15.26 15.40
C VAL A 62 -6.26 -15.05 16.83
N VAL A 63 -4.95 -15.14 17.05
CA VAL A 63 -4.33 -14.92 18.37
C VAL A 63 -4.48 -13.47 18.83
N VAL A 64 -4.25 -12.50 17.93
CA VAL A 64 -4.35 -11.06 18.22
C VAL A 64 -5.80 -10.68 18.55
N ILE A 65 -6.76 -11.16 17.74
CA ILE A 65 -8.18 -10.89 17.94
C ILE A 65 -8.68 -11.57 19.22
N GLY A 66 -8.27 -12.82 19.45
CA GLY A 66 -8.70 -13.63 20.58
C GLY A 66 -10.23 -13.70 20.70
N LYS A 67 -10.77 -13.28 21.85
CA LYS A 67 -12.23 -13.22 22.09
C LYS A 67 -12.85 -11.85 21.80
N ASN A 68 -12.06 -10.89 21.32
CA ASN A 68 -12.57 -9.56 21.03
C ASN A 68 -13.50 -9.61 19.81
N ARG A 69 -14.54 -8.79 19.84
CA ARG A 69 -15.43 -8.55 18.70
C ARG A 69 -15.41 -7.07 18.34
N PRO A 70 -14.32 -6.61 17.70
CA PRO A 70 -14.24 -5.21 17.28
C PRO A 70 -15.34 -4.91 16.27
N LYS A 71 -15.77 -3.66 16.23
CA LYS A 71 -16.69 -3.18 15.19
C LYS A 71 -15.84 -2.51 14.12
N ALA A 72 -15.78 -3.12 12.94
CA ALA A 72 -15.11 -2.50 11.81
C ALA A 72 -16.14 -1.64 11.05
N SER A 73 -15.80 -0.37 10.83
CA SER A 73 -16.50 0.54 9.91
C SER A 73 -15.47 1.04 8.93
N LEU A 74 -15.73 0.93 7.63
CA LEU A 74 -14.79 1.44 6.63
C LEU A 74 -14.64 2.95 6.72
N CYS A 75 -15.76 3.62 6.97
CA CYS A 75 -15.86 5.06 6.92
C CYS A 75 -16.12 5.60 8.33
N GLU A 76 -15.15 6.35 8.87
CA GLU A 76 -15.28 7.02 10.17
C GLU A 76 -15.43 8.54 9.97
N SER A 77 -14.59 9.16 9.12
CA SER A 77 -14.64 10.60 8.83
C SER A 77 -15.08 10.94 7.40
N CYS A 78 -14.90 10.03 6.45
CA CYS A 78 -15.12 10.28 5.03
C CYS A 78 -16.61 10.33 4.62
N SER A 79 -16.89 10.78 3.39
CA SER A 79 -18.18 10.51 2.77
C SER A 79 -18.28 9.03 2.37
N LYS A 80 -19.30 8.32 2.85
CA LYS A 80 -19.56 6.92 2.48
C LYS A 80 -19.65 6.73 0.97
N THR A 81 -20.31 7.66 0.29
CA THR A 81 -20.46 7.64 -1.17
C THR A 81 -19.11 7.74 -1.86
N ALA A 82 -18.22 8.63 -1.40
CA ALA A 82 -16.88 8.76 -1.96
C ALA A 82 -16.08 7.47 -1.77
N VAL A 83 -16.09 6.88 -0.57
CA VAL A 83 -15.40 5.61 -0.29
C VAL A 83 -15.88 4.49 -1.22
N TYR A 84 -17.19 4.36 -1.41
CA TYR A 84 -17.74 3.33 -2.30
C TYR A 84 -17.39 3.58 -3.76
N LEU A 85 -17.55 4.80 -4.25
CA LEU A 85 -17.22 5.13 -5.64
C LEU A 85 -15.75 4.90 -5.93
N THR A 86 -14.85 5.39 -5.06
CA THR A 86 -13.41 5.16 -5.21
C THR A 86 -13.08 3.67 -5.13
N GLY A 87 -13.70 2.92 -4.23
CA GLY A 87 -13.41 1.48 -4.08
C GLY A 87 -13.85 0.63 -5.25
N TYR A 88 -15.06 0.85 -5.76
CA TYR A 88 -15.50 0.18 -6.98
C TYR A 88 -14.68 0.63 -8.18
N PHE A 89 -14.34 1.92 -8.28
CA PHE A 89 -13.46 2.43 -9.33
C PHE A 89 -12.09 1.74 -9.31
N SER A 90 -11.41 1.65 -8.16
CA SER A 90 -10.12 0.94 -8.04
C SER A 90 -10.22 -0.52 -8.45
N CYS A 91 -11.31 -1.21 -8.08
CA CYS A 91 -11.53 -2.60 -8.49
C CYS A 91 -11.75 -2.72 -10.00
N ILE A 92 -12.59 -1.86 -10.58
CA ILE A 92 -12.88 -1.84 -12.02
C ILE A 92 -11.61 -1.53 -12.82
N LEU A 93 -10.81 -0.57 -12.35
CA LEU A 93 -9.53 -0.23 -12.96
C LEU A 93 -8.57 -1.42 -12.94
N SER A 94 -8.47 -2.13 -11.81
CA SER A 94 -7.64 -3.34 -11.69
C SER A 94 -8.09 -4.45 -12.64
N ILE A 95 -9.40 -4.69 -12.74
CA ILE A 95 -9.97 -5.61 -13.73
C ILE A 95 -9.61 -5.15 -15.16
N GLY A 96 -9.71 -3.85 -15.45
CA GLY A 96 -9.34 -3.26 -16.73
C GLY A 96 -7.91 -3.58 -17.13
N PHE A 97 -6.95 -3.40 -16.21
CA PHE A 97 -5.54 -3.73 -16.46
C PHE A 97 -5.31 -5.23 -16.65
N ALA A 98 -5.96 -6.08 -15.84
CA ALA A 98 -5.89 -7.53 -16.01
C ALA A 98 -6.44 -7.98 -17.37
N LEU A 99 -7.57 -7.40 -17.81
CA LEU A 99 -8.15 -7.65 -19.13
C LEU A 99 -7.25 -7.13 -20.24
N LEU A 100 -6.63 -5.96 -20.07
CA LEU A 100 -5.72 -5.38 -21.04
C LEU A 100 -4.52 -6.31 -21.28
N LEU A 101 -3.90 -6.86 -20.23
CA LEU A 101 -2.82 -7.84 -20.39
C LEU A 101 -3.26 -9.10 -21.16
N VAL A 102 -4.48 -9.59 -20.90
CA VAL A 102 -4.97 -10.83 -21.50
C VAL A 102 -5.40 -10.63 -22.96
N LEU A 103 -6.02 -9.49 -23.29
CA LEU A 103 -6.63 -9.24 -24.59
C LEU A 103 -5.72 -8.44 -25.53
N ALA A 104 -4.88 -7.58 -24.97
CA ALA A 104 -4.09 -6.57 -25.67
C ALA A 104 -2.73 -6.35 -24.97
N PRO A 105 -1.88 -7.40 -24.86
CA PRO A 105 -0.66 -7.34 -24.07
C PRO A 105 0.31 -6.25 -24.55
N ARG A 106 0.39 -5.99 -25.85
CA ARG A 106 1.23 -4.91 -26.38
C ARG A 106 0.85 -3.54 -25.78
N GLN A 107 -0.43 -3.21 -25.75
CA GLN A 107 -0.93 -1.98 -25.15
C GLN A 107 -0.73 -1.94 -23.63
N PHE A 108 -0.79 -3.10 -22.96
CA PHE A 108 -0.45 -3.19 -21.55
C PHE A 108 1.04 -2.85 -21.31
N ASN A 109 1.96 -3.36 -22.12
CA ASN A 109 3.39 -3.02 -21.96
C ASN A 109 3.66 -1.55 -22.33
N GLU A 110 3.09 -1.04 -23.42
CA GLU A 110 3.25 0.36 -23.82
C GLU A 110 2.74 1.37 -22.76
N LEU A 111 1.72 0.99 -21.98
CA LEU A 111 1.21 1.82 -20.87
C LEU A 111 2.08 1.80 -19.61
N SER A 112 3.03 0.89 -19.48
CA SER A 112 4.00 0.84 -18.37
C SER A 112 5.39 1.34 -18.78
N HIS A 113 5.51 1.98 -19.94
CA HIS A 113 6.75 2.65 -20.32
C HIS A 113 6.86 4.02 -19.64
N GLU A 114 8.09 4.55 -19.60
CA GLU A 114 8.38 5.94 -19.20
C GLU A 114 7.53 6.93 -20.00
N ASP A 115 7.14 8.05 -19.39
CA ASP A 115 6.25 9.07 -19.97
C ASP A 115 4.86 8.56 -20.37
N SER A 116 4.45 7.39 -19.89
CA SER A 116 3.12 6.83 -20.16
C SER A 116 2.02 7.54 -19.38
N TYR A 117 0.76 7.28 -19.76
CA TYR A 117 -0.39 7.78 -19.03
C TYR A 117 -0.45 7.26 -17.58
N VAL A 118 0.18 6.12 -17.27
CA VAL A 118 0.20 5.55 -15.91
C VAL A 118 1.14 6.36 -15.03
N GLU A 119 2.36 6.61 -15.48
CA GLU A 119 3.36 7.44 -14.79
C GLU A 119 2.82 8.87 -14.55
N TRP A 120 2.29 9.52 -15.58
CA TRP A 120 1.69 10.85 -15.44
C TRP A 120 0.49 10.88 -14.49
N ALA A 121 -0.29 9.80 -14.42
CA ALA A 121 -1.37 9.67 -13.46
C ALA A 121 -0.83 9.50 -12.03
N SER A 122 0.19 8.66 -11.82
CA SER A 122 0.90 8.50 -10.54
C SER A 122 1.46 9.84 -10.05
N PHE A 123 2.18 10.55 -10.91
CA PHE A 123 2.67 11.91 -10.66
C PHE A 123 1.55 12.84 -10.21
N ALA A 124 0.47 12.94 -11.00
CA ALA A 124 -0.63 13.85 -10.71
C ALA A 124 -1.30 13.53 -9.36
N LEU A 125 -1.49 12.25 -9.04
CA LEU A 125 -2.07 11.81 -7.76
C LEU A 125 -1.15 12.12 -6.57
N LEU A 126 0.16 12.02 -6.74
CA LEU A 126 1.14 12.42 -5.71
C LEU A 126 1.11 13.93 -5.46
N ILE A 127 1.05 14.75 -6.52
CA ILE A 127 0.89 16.21 -6.37
C ILE A 127 -0.43 16.56 -5.69
N VAL A 128 -1.54 15.90 -6.07
CA VAL A 128 -2.84 16.07 -5.41
C VAL A 128 -2.75 15.71 -3.92
N SER A 129 -2.10 14.60 -3.58
CA SER A 129 -1.87 14.19 -2.18
C SER A 129 -1.07 15.24 -1.41
N SER A 130 -0.01 15.78 -2.02
CA SER A 130 0.80 16.87 -1.45
C SER A 130 -0.04 18.12 -1.16
N LEU A 131 -0.87 18.54 -2.12
CA LEU A 131 -1.75 19.70 -1.97
C LEU A 131 -2.77 19.51 -0.83
N PHE A 132 -3.38 18.33 -0.72
CA PHE A 132 -4.30 18.04 0.40
C PHE A 132 -3.60 18.11 1.76
N PHE A 133 -2.35 17.68 1.86
CA PHE A 133 -1.57 17.82 3.08
C PHE A 133 -1.13 19.26 3.37
N LEU A 134 -0.83 20.08 2.35
CA LEU A 134 -0.62 21.51 2.52
C LEU A 134 -1.89 22.20 3.06
N ILE A 135 -3.06 21.91 2.49
CA ILE A 135 -4.35 22.43 2.98
C ILE A 135 -4.60 21.97 4.43
N SER A 136 -4.26 20.73 4.76
CA SER A 136 -4.36 20.18 6.11
C SER A 136 -3.45 20.91 7.09
N MET A 137 -2.22 21.23 6.69
CA MET A 137 -1.27 22.02 7.49
C MET A 137 -1.86 23.39 7.85
N PHE A 138 -2.41 24.12 6.88
CA PHE A 138 -3.03 25.43 7.13
C PHE A 138 -4.31 25.32 7.97
N SER A 139 -5.05 24.23 7.84
CA SER A 139 -6.25 23.97 8.64
C SER A 139 -5.91 23.71 10.12
N CYS A 140 -4.77 23.06 10.41
CA CYS A 140 -4.29 22.82 11.77
C CYS A 140 -3.91 24.13 12.50
N ARG A 141 -3.29 25.09 11.79
CA ARG A 141 -2.79 26.35 12.38
C ARG A 141 -3.89 27.29 12.87
N ARG A 142 -5.14 27.06 12.44
CA ARG A 142 -6.28 27.97 12.67
C ARG A 142 -7.28 27.44 13.70
N SER A 143 -6.96 26.34 14.39
CA SER A 143 -7.74 25.81 15.50
C SER A 143 -7.28 26.47 16.80
N GLU A 144 -8.13 27.28 17.42
CA GLU A 144 -7.88 27.82 18.75
C GLU A 144 -7.87 26.66 19.77
N GLY A 145 -6.91 26.66 20.70
CA GLY A 145 -6.77 25.60 21.71
C GLY A 145 -5.66 24.59 21.42
N GLN A 146 -4.40 25.02 21.50
CA GLN A 146 -3.19 24.21 21.81
C GLN A 146 -3.00 22.82 21.17
N ARG A 147 -3.57 22.52 20.00
CA ARG A 147 -3.31 21.23 19.31
C ARG A 147 -2.16 21.35 18.30
N PHE A 148 -0.97 21.35 18.92
CA PHE A 148 0.35 20.88 18.46
C PHE A 148 0.95 21.48 17.17
N PRO A 149 2.08 22.23 17.25
CA PRO A 149 2.90 22.54 16.06
C PRO A 149 3.33 21.27 15.31
N TRP A 150 3.41 20.14 16.02
CA TRP A 150 3.73 18.83 15.47
C TRP A 150 2.71 18.29 14.46
N ALA A 151 1.41 18.59 14.58
CA ALA A 151 0.42 18.15 13.59
C ALA A 151 0.61 18.89 12.26
N ALA A 152 0.83 20.21 12.31
CA ALA A 152 1.18 20.99 11.14
C ALA A 152 2.53 20.57 10.54
N ALA A 153 3.55 20.29 11.38
CA ALA A 153 4.84 19.77 10.92
C ALA A 153 4.72 18.39 10.25
N THR A 154 3.85 17.51 10.79
CA THR A 154 3.56 16.20 10.19
C THR A 154 2.89 16.35 8.83
N CYS A 155 1.91 17.26 8.72
CA CYS A 155 1.29 17.58 7.43
C CYS A 155 2.30 18.16 6.43
N ALA A 156 3.19 19.04 6.88
CA ALA A 156 4.26 19.59 6.04
C ALA A 156 5.23 18.50 5.56
N ALA A 157 5.58 17.57 6.43
CA ALA A 157 6.44 16.43 6.09
C ALA A 157 5.78 15.52 5.04
N PHE A 158 4.50 15.17 5.19
CA PHE A 158 3.76 14.41 4.17
C PHE A 158 3.62 15.17 2.86
N ALA A 159 3.33 16.48 2.92
CA ALA A 159 3.25 17.32 1.73
C ALA A 159 4.57 17.33 0.96
N PHE A 160 5.69 17.54 1.66
CA PHE A 160 7.02 17.50 1.07
C PHE A 160 7.36 16.12 0.52
N ALA A 161 7.09 15.05 1.27
CA ALA A 161 7.37 13.68 0.85
C ALA A 161 6.62 13.33 -0.45
N PHE A 162 5.31 13.60 -0.54
CA PHE A 162 4.54 13.31 -1.76
C PHE A 162 4.92 14.22 -2.92
N PHE A 163 5.26 15.49 -2.66
CA PHE A 163 5.79 16.36 -3.70
C PHE A 163 7.11 15.80 -4.24
N PHE A 164 8.03 15.43 -3.36
CA PHE A 164 9.33 14.90 -3.74
C PHE A 164 9.20 13.61 -4.54
N ILE A 165 8.43 12.62 -4.04
CA ILE A 165 8.17 11.37 -4.78
C ILE A 165 7.52 11.67 -6.14
N GLY A 166 6.58 12.61 -6.23
CA GLY A 166 6.01 13.01 -7.51
C GLY A 166 7.06 13.62 -8.45
N MET A 167 7.91 14.52 -7.97
CA MET A 167 8.96 15.10 -8.82
C MET A 167 9.97 14.03 -9.28
N GLU A 168 10.28 13.05 -8.44
CA GLU A 168 11.10 11.89 -8.82
C GLU A 168 10.43 11.06 -9.94
N GLU A 169 9.12 10.79 -9.83
CA GLU A 169 8.32 10.09 -10.86
C GLU A 169 8.33 10.81 -12.21
N ALA A 170 8.27 12.14 -12.21
CA ALA A 170 8.27 12.93 -13.44
C ALA A 170 9.69 13.29 -13.92
N SER A 171 10.73 12.65 -13.38
CA SER A 171 12.15 12.95 -13.62
C SER A 171 12.46 14.44 -13.57
N TRP A 172 11.85 15.14 -12.60
CA TRP A 172 11.92 16.58 -12.39
C TRP A 172 11.61 17.43 -13.62
N PHE A 173 10.73 16.92 -14.49
CA PHE A 173 10.42 17.49 -15.81
C PHE A 173 11.62 17.65 -16.74
N GLN A 174 12.71 16.92 -16.51
CA GLN A 174 13.91 17.01 -17.31
C GLN A 174 13.62 16.77 -18.80
N ARG A 175 12.84 15.73 -19.12
CA ARG A 175 12.49 15.38 -20.50
C ARG A 175 11.66 16.47 -21.17
N GLN A 176 10.80 17.17 -20.43
CA GLN A 176 9.92 18.21 -20.95
C GLN A 176 10.61 19.58 -21.06
N VAL A 177 11.52 19.88 -20.13
CA VAL A 177 12.30 21.14 -20.12
C VAL A 177 13.56 21.04 -20.97
N GLY A 178 14.11 19.84 -21.13
CA GLY A 178 15.28 19.54 -21.96
C GLY A 178 16.62 19.96 -21.34
N PHE A 179 16.78 19.81 -20.02
CA PHE A 179 18.07 20.07 -19.36
C PHE A 179 18.91 18.80 -19.23
N GLU A 180 20.24 18.95 -19.24
CA GLU A 180 21.18 17.83 -19.18
C GLU A 180 21.32 17.29 -17.75
N THR A 181 21.54 15.98 -17.64
CA THR A 181 21.82 15.31 -16.37
C THR A 181 23.25 15.64 -15.92
N PRO A 182 23.47 16.20 -14.71
CA PRO A 182 24.80 16.55 -14.26
C PRO A 182 25.66 15.30 -13.97
N ASP A 183 26.72 15.09 -14.75
CA ASP A 183 27.63 13.94 -14.62
C ASP A 183 28.15 13.73 -13.19
N MET A 184 28.49 14.80 -12.48
CA MET A 184 29.07 14.71 -11.12
C MET A 184 28.11 14.15 -10.05
N LEU A 185 26.80 14.20 -10.27
CA LEU A 185 25.79 13.77 -9.28
C LEU A 185 25.09 12.47 -9.68
N PHE A 186 25.04 12.15 -10.98
CA PHE A 186 24.31 11.02 -11.52
C PHE A 186 25.21 10.03 -12.27
N GLU A 187 26.51 10.00 -11.94
CA GLU A 187 27.45 9.01 -12.47
C GLU A 187 26.96 7.58 -12.16
N GLY A 188 26.57 6.84 -13.20
CA GLY A 188 26.02 5.49 -13.09
C GLY A 188 24.49 5.38 -13.28
N ASN A 189 23.77 6.48 -13.48
CA ASN A 189 22.37 6.41 -13.94
C ASN A 189 22.35 6.03 -15.43
N VAL A 190 22.00 4.79 -15.72
CA VAL A 190 22.02 4.24 -17.09
C VAL A 190 20.93 4.85 -17.98
N GLN A 191 19.92 5.49 -17.39
CA GLN A 191 18.85 6.18 -18.10
C GLN A 191 19.16 7.67 -18.34
N GLU A 192 20.30 8.16 -17.85
CA GLU A 192 20.72 9.56 -18.00
C GLU A 192 19.66 10.57 -17.52
N GLU A 193 18.96 10.26 -16.42
CA GLU A 193 17.90 11.11 -15.88
C GLU A 193 18.27 11.81 -14.56
N PHE A 194 17.72 13.00 -14.35
CA PHE A 194 17.80 13.78 -13.13
C PHE A 194 16.77 13.29 -12.13
N ASN A 195 16.88 12.03 -11.72
CA ASN A 195 16.11 11.46 -10.62
C ASN A 195 16.98 10.49 -9.82
N LEU A 196 16.71 10.42 -8.52
CA LEU A 196 17.28 9.41 -7.63
C LEU A 196 16.55 8.08 -7.77
N HIS A 197 15.32 8.09 -8.31
CA HIS A 197 14.51 6.89 -8.53
C HIS A 197 15.25 5.81 -9.32
N ASN A 198 16.00 6.18 -10.36
CA ASN A 198 16.74 5.25 -11.22
C ASN A 198 17.97 4.63 -10.55
N PHE A 199 18.38 5.15 -9.38
CA PHE A 199 19.43 4.53 -8.56
C PHE A 199 18.88 3.56 -7.51
N PHE A 200 17.57 3.47 -7.34
CA PHE A 200 17.01 2.60 -6.33
C PHE A 200 17.22 1.14 -6.70
N THR A 201 17.66 0.38 -5.68
CA THR A 201 17.86 -1.06 -5.81
C THR A 201 16.57 -1.79 -5.49
N VAL A 202 16.47 -3.05 -5.89
CA VAL A 202 15.38 -3.97 -5.48
C VAL A 202 15.13 -3.93 -3.95
N GLY A 203 16.17 -3.71 -3.14
CA GLY A 203 16.03 -3.56 -1.69
C GLY A 203 15.22 -2.33 -1.26
N PHE A 204 15.38 -1.21 -1.96
CA PHE A 204 14.61 0.02 -1.72
C PHE A 204 13.15 -0.15 -2.15
N GLU A 205 12.90 -0.75 -3.30
CA GLU A 205 11.54 -1.06 -3.76
C GLU A 205 10.81 -2.00 -2.78
N ILE A 206 11.48 -3.06 -2.30
CA ILE A 206 10.94 -3.92 -1.25
C ILE A 206 10.58 -3.11 -0.01
N LEU A 207 11.45 -2.19 0.42
CA LEU A 207 11.19 -1.33 1.58
C LEU A 207 9.98 -0.41 1.33
N TYR A 208 9.88 0.18 0.13
CA TYR A 208 8.76 1.02 -0.26
C TYR A 208 7.44 0.24 -0.30
N TYR A 209 7.40 -0.92 -0.94
CA TYR A 209 6.21 -1.76 -1.03
C TYR A 209 5.80 -2.38 0.31
N PHE A 210 6.77 -2.78 1.13
CA PHE A 210 6.49 -3.27 2.46
C PHE A 210 6.03 -2.15 3.40
N GLY A 211 6.64 -0.96 3.28
CA GLY A 211 6.25 0.25 4.02
C GLY A 211 4.84 0.71 3.69
N THR A 212 4.48 0.73 2.41
CA THR A 212 3.12 1.05 1.94
C THR A 212 2.11 0.00 2.40
N PHE A 213 2.45 -1.30 2.36
CA PHE A 213 1.63 -2.35 2.98
C PHE A 213 1.42 -2.13 4.48
N ALA A 214 2.49 -1.85 5.23
CA ALA A 214 2.39 -1.56 6.66
C ALA A 214 1.47 -0.36 6.91
N PHE A 215 1.62 0.69 6.10
CA PHE A 215 0.86 1.92 6.21
C PHE A 215 -0.62 1.76 5.83
N PHE A 216 -0.92 1.15 4.69
CA PHE A 216 -2.29 0.99 4.20
C PHE A 216 -3.04 -0.15 4.88
N VAL A 217 -2.38 -1.22 5.28
CA VAL A 217 -3.08 -2.43 5.72
C VAL A 217 -2.88 -2.68 7.20
N VAL A 218 -1.62 -2.70 7.66
CA VAL A 218 -1.32 -3.04 9.06
C VAL A 218 -1.81 -1.93 10.00
N LEU A 219 -1.55 -0.65 9.71
CA LEU A 219 -1.97 0.45 10.59
C LEU A 219 -3.51 0.54 10.73
N PRO A 220 -4.33 0.46 9.66
CA PRO A 220 -5.78 0.40 9.82
C PRO A 220 -6.28 -0.84 10.56
N PHE A 221 -5.64 -2.00 10.35
CA PHE A 221 -5.96 -3.19 11.13
C PHE A 221 -5.70 -2.95 12.62
N LEU A 222 -4.52 -2.40 12.97
CA LEU A 222 -4.17 -2.03 14.34
C LEU A 222 -5.14 -1.01 14.93
N ARG A 223 -5.65 -0.07 14.11
CA ARG A 223 -6.69 0.89 14.50
C ARG A 223 -7.98 0.21 14.93
N VAL A 224 -8.49 -0.73 14.15
CA VAL A 224 -9.73 -1.44 14.47
C VAL A 224 -9.59 -2.29 15.74
N ILE A 225 -8.46 -2.97 15.93
CA ILE A 225 -8.25 -3.80 17.13
C ILE A 225 -7.93 -2.99 18.39
N SER A 226 -7.36 -1.79 18.23
CA SER A 226 -6.89 -0.92 19.33
C SER A 226 -7.65 0.41 19.41
N ALA A 227 -8.87 0.48 18.88
CA ALA A 227 -9.64 1.72 18.71
C ALA A 227 -9.68 2.58 19.98
N LYS A 228 -10.02 1.98 21.12
CA LYS A 228 -10.07 2.68 22.43
C LYS A 228 -8.76 3.37 22.83
N TRP A 229 -7.62 2.81 22.42
CA TRP A 229 -6.32 3.39 22.72
C TRP A 229 -6.01 4.54 21.76
N ILE A 230 -6.30 4.38 20.46
CA ILE A 230 -6.09 5.42 19.45
C ILE A 230 -6.98 6.64 19.71
N GLU A 231 -8.26 6.42 20.02
CA GLU A 231 -9.22 7.48 20.36
C GLU A 231 -8.78 8.33 21.57
N LYS A 232 -7.98 7.76 22.48
CA LYS A 232 -7.45 8.47 23.65
C LYS A 232 -6.40 9.53 23.27
N TYR A 233 -5.74 9.38 22.12
CA TYR A 233 -4.64 10.24 21.69
C TYR A 233 -4.97 10.91 20.35
N PRO A 234 -5.49 12.16 20.37
CA PRO A 234 -6.00 12.84 19.16
C PRO A 234 -5.01 12.92 17.99
N TYR A 235 -3.71 13.02 18.28
CA TYR A 235 -2.67 13.01 17.25
C TYR A 235 -2.67 11.69 16.46
N PHE A 236 -2.72 10.55 17.15
CA PHE A 236 -2.78 9.24 16.48
C PHE A 236 -4.13 9.01 15.81
N ASP A 237 -5.23 9.47 16.40
CA ASP A 237 -6.55 9.39 15.76
C ASP A 237 -6.58 10.09 14.39
N THR A 238 -5.92 11.25 14.29
CA THR A 238 -5.81 12.01 13.04
C THR A 238 -4.97 11.28 11.99
N PHE A 239 -3.74 10.87 12.33
CA PHE A 239 -2.76 10.40 11.33
C PHE A 239 -2.72 8.89 11.10
N VAL A 240 -3.30 8.06 11.98
CA VAL A 240 -3.43 6.64 11.71
C VAL A 240 -4.51 6.43 10.63
N PRO A 241 -4.20 5.76 9.50
CA PRO A 241 -5.14 5.63 8.39
C PRO A 241 -6.43 4.88 8.80
N GLU A 242 -7.55 5.24 8.17
CA GLU A 242 -8.84 4.59 8.41
C GLU A 242 -8.94 3.23 7.70
N PRO A 243 -9.87 2.34 8.10
CA PRO A 243 -10.07 1.06 7.41
C PRO A 243 -10.44 1.19 5.92
N ALA A 244 -11.02 2.32 5.49
CA ALA A 244 -11.19 2.63 4.07
C ALA A 244 -9.86 2.64 3.30
N VAL A 245 -8.77 3.16 3.88
CA VAL A 245 -7.46 3.22 3.21
C VAL A 245 -6.94 1.80 2.93
N ALA A 246 -7.18 0.84 3.83
CA ALA A 246 -6.81 -0.55 3.60
C ALA A 246 -7.57 -1.20 2.44
N VAL A 247 -8.87 -0.93 2.31
CA VAL A 247 -9.67 -1.48 1.20
C VAL A 247 -9.29 -0.83 -0.13
N LEU A 248 -9.07 0.49 -0.13
CA LEU A 248 -8.79 1.26 -1.33
C LEU A 248 -7.35 1.08 -1.82
N GLY A 249 -6.39 0.96 -0.89
CA GLY A 249 -4.99 0.67 -1.17
C GLY A 249 -4.70 -0.81 -1.36
N ALA A 250 -5.65 -1.73 -1.10
CA ALA A 250 -5.41 -3.18 -1.19
C ALA A 250 -4.87 -3.63 -2.55
N MET A 251 -5.29 -2.97 -3.64
CA MET A 251 -4.90 -3.34 -5.00
C MET A 251 -3.39 -3.23 -5.23
N SER A 252 -2.68 -2.32 -4.56
CA SER A 252 -1.21 -2.24 -4.69
C SER A 252 -0.48 -3.47 -4.16
N CYS A 253 -1.16 -4.33 -3.39
CA CYS A 253 -0.59 -5.58 -2.91
C CYS A 253 -0.75 -6.74 -3.91
N GLY A 254 -1.38 -6.52 -5.08
CA GLY A 254 -1.74 -7.56 -6.07
C GLY A 254 -0.96 -7.57 -7.39
N TYR A 255 0.13 -6.82 -7.48
CA TYR A 255 0.93 -6.60 -8.69
C TYR A 255 2.38 -7.00 -8.43
N ASN A 256 2.63 -8.29 -8.19
CA ASN A 256 3.95 -8.76 -7.75
C ASN A 256 4.47 -9.89 -8.64
N TYR A 257 4.61 -9.69 -9.94
CA TYR A 257 5.01 -10.77 -10.85
C TYR A 257 6.50 -11.07 -10.72
N GLU A 258 7.35 -10.09 -11.02
CA GLU A 258 8.81 -10.12 -10.88
C GLU A 258 9.27 -10.33 -9.44
N MET A 259 8.51 -9.81 -8.48
CA MET A 259 8.80 -9.96 -7.05
C MET A 259 8.08 -11.11 -6.36
N TRP A 260 7.37 -12.00 -7.08
CA TRP A 260 6.53 -13.03 -6.46
C TRP A 260 7.30 -13.93 -5.49
N ASN A 261 8.57 -14.19 -5.77
CA ASN A 261 9.40 -15.10 -4.98
C ASN A 261 9.99 -14.42 -3.73
N ILE A 262 9.94 -13.10 -3.66
CA ILE A 262 10.50 -12.30 -2.58
C ILE A 262 9.58 -12.36 -1.37
N PHE A 263 10.09 -12.88 -0.27
CA PHE A 263 9.30 -13.20 0.92
C PHE A 263 8.54 -11.99 1.51
N PRO A 264 9.17 -10.80 1.72
CA PRO A 264 8.44 -9.60 2.17
C PRO A 264 7.28 -9.21 1.26
N VAL A 265 7.39 -9.43 -0.05
CA VAL A 265 6.35 -9.04 -1.01
C VAL A 265 5.17 -10.01 -0.98
N GLN A 266 5.42 -11.32 -0.80
CA GLN A 266 4.36 -12.30 -0.55
C GLN A 266 3.57 -12.00 0.73
N ILE A 267 4.25 -11.51 1.78
CA ILE A 267 3.61 -11.06 3.00
C ILE A 267 2.59 -9.95 2.71
N CYS A 268 2.92 -8.99 1.84
CA CYS A 268 2.03 -7.88 1.52
C CYS A 268 0.68 -8.39 0.99
N LEU A 269 0.68 -9.29 0.01
CA LEU A 269 -0.55 -9.86 -0.54
C LEU A 269 -1.31 -10.70 0.50
N VAL A 270 -0.62 -11.66 1.12
CA VAL A 270 -1.24 -12.61 2.05
C VAL A 270 -1.81 -11.89 3.27
N GLY A 271 -1.04 -10.97 3.85
CA GLY A 271 -1.47 -10.14 4.97
C GLY A 271 -2.68 -9.28 4.62
N THR A 272 -2.71 -8.71 3.41
CA THR A 272 -3.85 -7.93 2.92
C THR A 272 -5.11 -8.78 2.83
N VAL A 273 -5.03 -9.97 2.24
CA VAL A 273 -6.18 -10.88 2.15
C VAL A 273 -6.69 -11.25 3.56
N VAL A 274 -5.80 -11.58 4.50
CA VAL A 274 -6.19 -11.90 5.88
C VAL A 274 -6.86 -10.72 6.57
N VAL A 275 -6.34 -9.50 6.42
CA VAL A 275 -6.93 -8.29 6.99
C VAL A 275 -8.29 -7.96 6.36
N LEU A 276 -8.45 -8.12 5.05
CA LEU A 276 -9.73 -7.92 4.38
C LEU A 276 -10.77 -8.96 4.83
N LEU A 277 -10.40 -10.24 4.95
CA LEU A 277 -11.28 -11.28 5.51
C LEU A 277 -11.66 -10.99 6.97
N PHE A 278 -10.74 -10.42 7.74
CA PHE A 278 -11.03 -9.92 9.08
C PHE A 278 -12.06 -8.78 9.05
N PHE A 279 -11.87 -7.75 8.21
CA PHE A 279 -12.87 -6.68 8.08
C PHE A 279 -14.21 -7.22 7.61
N LEU A 280 -14.24 -8.17 6.68
CA LEU A 280 -15.45 -8.84 6.21
C LEU A 280 -16.21 -9.54 7.34
N ARG A 281 -15.48 -10.12 8.31
CA ARG A 281 -16.05 -10.84 9.46
C ARG A 281 -16.69 -9.91 10.50
N PHE A 282 -16.15 -8.71 10.68
CA PHE A 282 -16.50 -7.78 11.76
C PHE A 282 -17.23 -6.52 11.29
N CYS A 283 -17.30 -6.29 9.98
CA CYS A 283 -18.12 -5.24 9.38
C CYS A 283 -19.60 -5.48 9.67
N GLN A 284 -20.31 -4.40 10.03
CA GLN A 284 -21.75 -4.46 10.37
C GLN A 284 -22.65 -4.06 9.20
N GLN A 285 -22.16 -3.25 8.26
CA GLN A 285 -22.94 -2.72 7.15
C GLN A 285 -22.83 -3.63 5.92
N GLN A 286 -23.96 -4.00 5.31
CA GLN A 286 -23.97 -4.88 4.14
C GLN A 286 -23.27 -4.27 2.92
N SER A 287 -23.41 -2.97 2.69
CA SER A 287 -22.73 -2.25 1.59
C SER A 287 -21.21 -2.30 1.71
N GLU A 288 -20.67 -2.07 2.91
CA GLU A 288 -19.24 -2.20 3.19
C GLU A 288 -18.76 -3.64 3.02
N ARG A 289 -19.56 -4.62 3.47
CA ARG A 289 -19.26 -6.04 3.30
C ARG A 289 -19.15 -6.45 1.83
N LEU A 290 -20.04 -5.93 0.97
CA LEU A 290 -20.00 -6.16 -0.47
C LEU A 290 -18.74 -5.57 -1.10
N LEU A 291 -18.39 -4.33 -0.74
CA LEU A 291 -17.17 -3.71 -1.25
C LEU A 291 -15.92 -4.51 -0.83
N ILE A 292 -15.78 -4.85 0.46
CA ILE A 292 -14.64 -5.62 0.97
C ILE A 292 -14.53 -6.98 0.25
N LEU A 293 -15.66 -7.68 0.08
CA LEU A 293 -15.70 -8.95 -0.63
C LEU A 293 -15.25 -8.78 -2.08
N PHE A 294 -15.80 -7.78 -2.78
CA PHE A 294 -15.46 -7.50 -4.16
C PHE A 294 -13.97 -7.16 -4.31
N THR A 295 -13.44 -6.26 -3.48
CA THR A 295 -12.01 -5.93 -3.42
C THR A 295 -11.16 -7.17 -3.17
N THR A 296 -11.55 -8.05 -2.25
CA THR A 296 -10.79 -9.27 -1.93
C THR A 296 -10.74 -10.22 -3.13
N VAL A 297 -11.88 -10.43 -3.79
CA VAL A 297 -11.98 -11.31 -4.97
C VAL A 297 -11.16 -10.74 -6.12
N VAL A 298 -11.31 -9.44 -6.40
CA VAL A 298 -10.58 -8.77 -7.48
C VAL A 298 -9.07 -8.81 -7.21
N LEU A 299 -8.62 -8.50 -6.00
CA LEU A 299 -7.19 -8.55 -5.63
C LEU A 299 -6.57 -9.92 -5.94
N VAL A 300 -7.21 -11.00 -5.49
CA VAL A 300 -6.71 -12.36 -5.70
C VAL A 300 -6.78 -12.76 -7.17
N ALA A 301 -7.87 -12.41 -7.85
CA ALA A 301 -8.05 -12.72 -9.27
C ALA A 301 -7.02 -11.98 -10.15
N THR A 302 -6.80 -10.69 -9.90
CA THR A 302 -5.85 -9.87 -10.66
C THR A 302 -4.41 -10.36 -10.45
N GLN A 303 -3.99 -10.60 -9.19
CA GLN A 303 -2.68 -11.21 -8.94
C GLN A 303 -2.54 -12.56 -9.66
N TRP A 304 -3.58 -13.40 -9.62
CA TRP A 304 -3.54 -14.69 -10.29
C TRP A 304 -3.37 -14.54 -11.80
N VAL A 305 -4.12 -13.63 -12.44
CA VAL A 305 -3.99 -13.32 -13.88
C VAL A 305 -2.56 -12.91 -14.21
N PHE A 306 -1.93 -12.04 -13.41
CA PHE A 306 -0.54 -11.64 -13.66
C PHE A 306 0.44 -12.80 -13.54
N LEU A 307 0.33 -13.61 -12.49
CA LEU A 307 1.21 -14.76 -12.31
C LEU A 307 1.16 -15.73 -13.49
N ILE A 308 -0.04 -16.09 -13.97
CA ILE A 308 -0.19 -17.09 -15.05
C ILE A 308 0.10 -16.53 -16.46
N SER A 309 0.25 -15.22 -16.61
CA SER A 309 0.40 -14.54 -17.90
C SER A 309 1.85 -14.53 -18.42
N LYS A 310 2.64 -15.56 -18.09
CA LYS A 310 4.02 -15.68 -18.54
C LYS A 310 4.11 -15.58 -20.08
N GLY A 311 5.05 -14.76 -20.55
CA GLY A 311 5.30 -14.54 -21.99
C GLY A 311 4.43 -13.45 -22.62
N ARG A 312 3.60 -12.75 -21.85
CA ARG A 312 2.82 -11.58 -22.30
C ARG A 312 3.47 -10.24 -21.94
N TYR A 313 4.57 -10.29 -21.20
CA TYR A 313 5.33 -9.14 -20.76
C TYR A 313 6.55 -8.92 -21.64
N GLU A 314 6.82 -7.67 -22.01
CA GLU A 314 8.03 -7.27 -22.73
C GLU A 314 9.22 -7.17 -21.76
N ARG A 315 9.04 -6.46 -20.64
CA ARG A 315 9.97 -6.45 -19.49
C ARG A 315 9.38 -7.24 -18.32
N ILE A 316 10.21 -7.76 -17.41
CA ILE A 316 9.67 -8.56 -16.30
C ILE A 316 8.92 -7.70 -15.27
N TRP A 317 9.25 -6.41 -15.17
CA TRP A 317 8.74 -5.46 -14.16
C TRP A 317 7.59 -4.57 -14.65
N GLU A 318 6.94 -4.89 -15.77
CA GLU A 318 5.87 -4.05 -16.36
C GLU A 318 4.68 -3.85 -15.40
N VAL A 319 4.45 -4.80 -14.50
CA VAL A 319 3.35 -4.75 -13.54
C VAL A 319 3.61 -3.77 -12.39
N THR A 320 4.87 -3.36 -12.20
CA THR A 320 5.30 -2.43 -11.15
C THR A 320 4.68 -1.05 -11.35
N GLU A 321 4.65 -0.50 -12.56
CA GLU A 321 4.03 0.83 -12.81
C GLU A 321 2.57 0.90 -12.34
N TYR A 322 1.81 -0.15 -12.64
CA TYR A 322 0.42 -0.25 -12.21
C TYR A 322 0.28 -0.38 -10.70
N LYS A 323 1.22 -1.08 -10.06
CA LYS A 323 1.30 -1.18 -8.60
C LYS A 323 1.44 0.21 -7.98
N GLU A 324 2.36 1.01 -8.51
CA GLU A 324 2.67 2.35 -8.02
C GLU A 324 1.49 3.30 -8.23
N LEU A 325 0.78 3.19 -9.35
CA LEU A 325 -0.50 3.89 -9.55
C LEU A 325 -1.52 3.57 -8.44
N PHE A 326 -1.68 2.30 -8.03
CA PHE A 326 -2.57 1.99 -6.90
C PHE A 326 -2.05 2.51 -5.56
N ILE A 327 -0.74 2.60 -5.38
CA ILE A 327 -0.15 3.21 -4.18
C ILE A 327 -0.54 4.69 -4.11
N THR A 328 -0.41 5.43 -5.21
CA THR A 328 -0.75 6.87 -5.26
C THR A 328 -2.25 7.12 -5.06
N ILE A 329 -3.13 6.25 -5.58
CA ILE A 329 -4.57 6.28 -5.27
C ILE A 329 -4.79 6.14 -3.75
N GLY A 330 -4.10 5.19 -3.10
CA GLY A 330 -4.18 5.01 -1.65
C GLY A 330 -3.72 6.25 -0.86
N PHE A 331 -2.66 6.93 -1.32
CA PHE A 331 -2.18 8.16 -0.70
C PHE A 331 -3.18 9.31 -0.82
N VAL A 332 -3.85 9.47 -1.96
CA VAL A 332 -4.90 10.50 -2.12
C VAL A 332 -6.03 10.27 -1.14
N VAL A 333 -6.49 9.02 -1.02
CA VAL A 333 -7.56 8.65 -0.06
C VAL A 333 -7.13 8.98 1.37
N TYR A 334 -5.89 8.64 1.74
CA TYR A 334 -5.35 8.95 3.06
C TYR A 334 -5.25 10.47 3.31
N ALA A 335 -4.78 11.25 2.33
CA ALA A 335 -4.65 12.70 2.43
C ALA A 335 -6.01 13.37 2.63
N VAL A 336 -7.02 12.96 1.86
CA VAL A 336 -8.40 13.47 1.97
C VAL A 336 -9.03 13.09 3.30
N SER A 337 -8.89 11.84 3.74
CA SER A 337 -9.39 11.38 5.05
C SER A 337 -8.77 12.19 6.20
N THR A 338 -7.46 12.42 6.14
CA THR A 338 -6.74 13.19 7.16
C THR A 338 -7.23 14.65 7.22
N LEU A 339 -7.43 15.29 6.06
CA LEU A 339 -7.99 16.63 5.99
C LEU A 339 -9.38 16.70 6.64
N TRP A 340 -10.26 15.75 6.35
CA TRP A 340 -11.60 15.73 6.92
C TRP A 340 -11.58 15.53 8.43
N LYS A 341 -10.72 14.66 8.96
CA LYS A 341 -10.53 14.52 10.42
C LYS A 341 -10.10 15.83 11.06
N ILE A 342 -9.11 16.52 10.49
CA ILE A 342 -8.62 17.81 10.98
C ILE A 342 -9.75 18.86 10.97
N GLN A 343 -10.52 18.93 9.89
CA GLN A 343 -11.64 19.87 9.77
C GLN A 343 -12.77 19.54 10.75
N ALA A 344 -13.09 18.26 10.97
CA ALA A 344 -14.10 17.83 11.92
C ALA A 344 -13.69 18.18 13.35
N GLN A 345 -12.44 17.92 13.72
CA GLN A 345 -11.90 18.29 15.04
C GLN A 345 -11.93 19.81 15.25
N ARG A 346 -11.63 20.62 14.22
CA ARG A 346 -11.72 22.09 14.27
C ARG A 346 -13.15 22.60 14.48
N ARG A 347 -14.18 21.89 14.00
CA ARG A 347 -15.59 22.28 14.21
C ARG A 347 -16.11 21.93 15.61
N ALA A 348 -15.46 20.99 16.28
CA ALA A 348 -15.88 20.47 17.58
C ALA A 348 -15.23 21.18 18.78
N GLY A 349 -14.12 21.89 18.57
CA GLY A 349 -13.50 22.80 19.53
C GLY A 349 -13.81 24.24 19.17
#